data_AF-A0A945M4F3-F1
#
_entry.id   AF-A0A945M4F3-F1
#
_cell.length_a   1.000
_cell.length_b   1.000
_cell.length_c   1.000
_cell.angle_alpha   90.00
_cell.angle_beta   90.00
_cell.angle_gamma   90.00
#
_symmetry.space_group_name_H-M   'P 1'
#
loop_
_entity.id
_entity.type
_entity.pdbx_description
1 polymer ?
#
loop_
_entity_poly.entity_id
_entity_poly.type
_entity_poly.pdbx_seq_one_letter_code
_entity_poly.pdbx_strand_id
1 'polypeptide(L)' 'SIWCSKDQKDALNRAFDNDFVKNQSCQNPISDNYSIARDLKVNGTPMIFMENGLVIPGYVTTDKIMSILTDNISR' A
#
# COMPACT_ATOMS: atom_id res chain seq x y z
N SER A 1 -15.64 5.39 -5.02
CA SER A 1 -14.19 5.17 -5.10
C SER A 1 -13.79 4.34 -3.89
N ILE A 2 -12.64 3.68 -3.90
CA ILE A 2 -12.23 2.81 -2.79
C ILE A 2 -12.13 3.60 -1.47
N TRP A 3 -11.42 4.74 -1.46
CA TRP A 3 -11.25 5.59 -0.28
C TRP A 3 -12.54 6.18 0.28
N CYS A 4 -13.55 6.42 -0.56
CA CYS A 4 -14.82 6.97 -0.13
C CYS A 4 -15.87 5.90 0.24
N SER A 5 -15.52 4.61 0.17
CA SER A 5 -16.40 3.52 0.57
C SER A 5 -16.60 3.51 2.08
N LYS A 6 -17.79 3.07 2.52
CA LYS A 6 -18.05 2.76 3.95
C LYS A 6 -17.19 1.60 4.44
N ASP A 7 -16.93 0.64 3.56
CA ASP A 7 -15.98 -0.45 3.78
C ASP A 7 -14.91 -0.39 2.70
N GLN A 8 -13.76 0.17 3.06
CA GLN A 8 -12.63 0.35 2.15
C GLN A 8 -11.95 -0.99 1.83
N LYS A 9 -11.97 -1.96 2.77
CA LYS A 9 -11.36 -3.28 2.58
C LYS A 9 -12.16 -4.08 1.56
N ASP A 10 -13.48 -4.14 1.72
CA ASP A 10 -14.36 -4.79 0.75
C ASP A 10 -14.26 -4.13 -0.63
N ALA A 11 -14.29 -2.80 -0.69
CA ALA A 11 -14.15 -2.07 -1.96
C ALA A 11 -12.80 -2.31 -2.65
N LEU A 12 -11.71 -2.46 -1.88
CA LEU A 12 -10.40 -2.79 -2.43
C LEU A 12 -10.34 -4.24 -2.94
N ASN A 13 -10.90 -5.20 -2.21
CA ASN A 13 -10.95 -6.60 -2.64
C ASN A 13 -11.73 -6.73 -3.95
N ARG A 14 -12.92 -6.13 -4.04
CA ARG A 14 -13.69 -6.07 -5.28
C ARG A 14 -12.89 -5.48 -6.43
N ALA A 15 -12.14 -4.41 -6.19
CA ALA A 15 -11.30 -3.80 -7.21
C ALA A 15 -10.21 -4.78 -7.71
N PHE A 16 -9.56 -5.53 -6.82
CA PHE A 16 -8.58 -6.54 -7.19
C PHE A 16 -9.20 -7.74 -7.93
N ASP A 17 -10.44 -8.08 -7.61
CA ASP A 17 -11.21 -9.13 -8.29
C ASP A 17 -11.83 -8.66 -9.62
N ASN A 18 -11.54 -7.42 -10.06
CA ASN A 18 -12.15 -6.76 -11.23
C ASN A 18 -13.68 -6.62 -11.14
N ASP A 19 -14.24 -6.61 -9.94
CA ASP A 19 -15.66 -6.32 -9.68
C ASP A 19 -15.94 -4.80 -9.65
N PHE A 20 -17.21 -4.44 -9.77
CA PHE A 20 -17.67 -3.07 -9.75
C PHE A 20 -17.42 -2.37 -8.41
N VAL A 21 -16.74 -1.22 -8.46
CA VAL A 21 -16.63 -0.30 -7.33
C VAL A 21 -17.38 0.99 -7.66
N LYS A 22 -18.38 1.31 -6.86
CA LYS A 22 -19.21 2.51 -7.04
C LYS A 22 -18.32 3.75 -7.09
N ASN A 23 -18.49 4.60 -8.11
CA ASN A 23 -17.81 5.89 -8.16
C ASN A 23 -18.41 6.87 -7.13
N GLN A 24 -17.56 7.51 -6.33
CA GLN A 24 -17.94 8.39 -5.23
C GLN A 24 -16.83 9.41 -5.00
N SER A 25 -17.19 10.62 -4.57
CA SER A 25 -16.26 11.70 -4.24
C SER A 25 -16.39 12.06 -2.77
N CYS A 26 -15.24 12.31 -2.13
CA CYS A 26 -15.09 12.70 -0.74
C CYS A 26 -13.67 13.27 -0.56
N GLN A 27 -13.42 13.95 0.56
CA GLN A 27 -12.04 14.23 0.98
C GLN A 27 -11.31 12.90 1.22
N ASN A 28 -10.13 12.74 0.61
CA ASN A 28 -9.37 11.50 0.64
C ASN A 28 -7.85 11.81 0.58
N PRO A 29 -6.98 10.88 1.02
CA PRO A 29 -5.56 11.17 1.18
C PRO A 29 -4.74 10.99 -0.10
N ILE A 30 -5.36 10.78 -1.28
CA ILE A 30 -4.61 10.40 -2.50
C ILE A 30 -3.54 11.44 -2.87
N SER A 31 -3.88 12.73 -2.79
CA SER A 31 -2.92 13.81 -3.10
C SER A 31 -1.73 13.82 -2.14
N ASP A 32 -1.99 13.68 -0.84
CA ASP A 32 -0.96 13.69 0.19
C ASP A 32 -0.07 12.44 0.10
N ASN A 33 -0.69 11.27 -0.10
CA ASN A 33 0.03 10.01 -0.33
C ASN A 33 0.96 10.10 -1.54
N TYR A 34 0.49 10.70 -2.64
CA TYR A 34 1.31 10.90 -3.83
C TYR A 34 2.48 11.87 -3.57
N SER A 35 2.25 12.95 -2.82
CA SER A 35 3.32 13.88 -2.41
C SER A 35 4.37 13.18 -1.57
N ILE A 36 3.97 12.43 -0.53
CA ILE A 36 4.89 11.69 0.32
C ILE A 36 5.66 10.64 -0.49
N ALA A 37 4.99 9.93 -1.40
CA ALA A 37 5.64 8.96 -2.28
C ALA A 37 6.73 9.62 -3.15
N ARG A 38 6.49 10.85 -3.64
CA ARG A 38 7.48 11.62 -4.39
C ARG A 38 8.67 12.02 -3.52
N ASP A 39 8.44 12.47 -2.29
CA ASP A 39 9.50 12.84 -1.35
C ASP A 39 10.36 11.65 -0.93
N LEU A 40 9.72 10.48 -0.75
CA LEU A 40 10.38 9.20 -0.50
C LEU A 40 11.01 8.58 -1.75
N LYS A 41 10.95 9.26 -2.91
CA LYS A 41 11.50 8.80 -4.20
C LYS A 41 10.97 7.45 -4.66
N VAL A 42 9.69 7.16 -4.38
CA VAL A 42 8.99 5.99 -4.94
C VAL A 42 9.03 6.07 -6.46
N ASN A 43 9.59 5.04 -7.10
CA ASN A 43 9.78 4.95 -8.55
C ASN A 43 9.05 3.78 -9.20
N GLY A 44 8.32 2.98 -8.42
CA GLY A 44 7.53 1.84 -8.87
C GLY A 44 6.67 1.28 -7.75
N THR A 45 5.61 0.54 -8.13
CA THR A 45 4.71 -0.14 -7.20
C THR A 45 4.69 -1.65 -7.46
N PRO A 46 4.53 -2.49 -6.42
CA PRO A 46 4.52 -2.14 -5.00
C PRO A 46 5.93 -1.75 -4.49
N MET A 47 5.98 -0.95 -3.43
CA MET A 47 7.21 -0.60 -2.70
C MET A 47 6.86 -0.53 -1.21
N ILE A 48 7.65 -1.20 -0.37
CA ILE A 48 7.39 -1.32 1.07
C ILE A 48 8.47 -0.56 1.84
N PHE A 49 8.04 0.28 2.77
CA PHE A 49 8.90 0.97 3.73
C PHE A 49 8.71 0.33 5.10
N MET A 50 9.80 -0.09 5.74
CA MET A 50 9.76 -0.66 7.09
C MET A 50 10.00 0.42 8.15
N GLU A 51 9.60 0.14 9.39
CA GLU A 51 9.71 1.08 10.52
C GLU A 51 11.17 1.53 10.78
N ASN A 52 12.14 0.67 10.50
CA ASN A 52 13.57 0.96 10.64
C ASN A 52 14.18 1.71 9.42
N GLY A 53 13.35 2.11 8.45
CA GLY A 53 13.79 2.79 7.23
C GLY A 53 14.30 1.87 6.11
N LEU A 54 14.31 0.54 6.31
CA LEU A 54 14.58 -0.40 5.22
C LEU A 54 13.51 -0.27 4.13
N VAL A 55 13.93 -0.21 2.87
CA VAL A 55 13.05 -0.15 1.70
C VAL A 55 13.13 -1.45 0.92
N ILE A 56 11.98 -2.05 0.65
CA ILE A 56 11.84 -3.25 -0.19
C ILE A 56 11.13 -2.82 -1.49
N PRO A 57 11.88 -2.63 -2.59
CA PRO A 57 11.30 -2.27 -3.87
C PRO A 57 10.70 -3.49 -4.57
N GLY A 58 9.57 -3.29 -5.24
CA GLY A 58 8.96 -4.29 -6.10
C GLY A 58 8.18 -5.37 -5.35
N TYR A 59 7.64 -6.31 -6.12
CA TYR A 59 6.94 -7.47 -5.59
C TYR A 59 7.90 -8.42 -4.88
N VAL A 60 7.49 -8.88 -3.71
CA VAL A 60 8.17 -9.92 -2.93
C VAL A 60 7.14 -10.89 -2.37
N THR A 61 7.50 -12.17 -2.27
CA THR A 61 6.64 -13.21 -1.69
C THR A 61 6.43 -13.01 -0.20
N THR A 62 5.30 -13.49 0.33
CA THR A 62 5.00 -13.47 1.77
C THR A 62 6.13 -14.05 2.63
N ASP A 63 6.69 -15.21 2.28
CA ASP A 63 7.77 -15.85 3.04
C ASP A 63 9.01 -14.96 3.16
N LYS A 64 9.33 -14.22 2.10
CA LYS A 64 10.44 -13.27 2.10
C LYS A 64 10.18 -12.07 3.00
N ILE A 65 8.95 -11.53 2.96
CA ILE A 65 8.54 -10.44 3.87
C ILE A 65 8.64 -10.93 5.33
N MET A 66 8.15 -12.14 5.62
CA MET A 66 8.17 -12.72 6.96
C MET A 66 9.60 -12.89 7.49
N SER A 67 10.51 -13.42 6.67
CA SER A 67 11.94 -13.52 7.03
C SER A 67 12.54 -12.15 7.36
N ILE A 68 12.26 -11.13 6.56
CA ILE A 68 12.78 -9.77 6.81
C ILE A 68 12.21 -9.20 8.12
N LEU A 69 10.92 -9.40 8.39
CA LEU A 69 10.28 -8.94 9.63
C LEU A 69 10.92 -9.60 10.87
N THR A 70 11.13 -10.92 10.85
CA THR A 70 11.70 -11.64 11.99
C THR A 70 13.17 -11.30 12.24
N ASP A 71 13.96 -11.10 11.18
CA ASP A 71 15.37 -10.75 11.28
C ASP A 71 15.59 -9.35 11.86
N ASN A 72 14.67 -8.41 11.57
CA ASN A 72 14.73 -7.03 12.08
C ASN A 72 14.24 -6.89 13.53
N ILE A 73 13.37 -7.78 14.01
CA ILE A 73 12.92 -7.81 15.42
C ILE A 73 14.01 -8.36 16.34
N SER A 74 14.94 -9.17 15.79
CA SER A 74 16.00 -9.84 16.55
C SER A 74 17.26 -9.00 16.74
N ARG A 75 17.26 -7.72 16.30
CA ARG A 75 18.39 -6.80 16.39
C ARG A 75 18.09 -5.60 17.26
#